data_AF-A0A7Y5K667-F1
#
_entry.id   AF-A0A7Y5K667-F1
#
_cell.length_a   1.000
_cell.length_b   1.000
_cell.length_c   1.000
_cell.angle_alpha   90.00
_cell.angle_beta   90.00
_cell.angle_gamma   90.00
#
_symmetry.space_group_name_H-M   'P 1'
#
loop_
_entity.id
_entity.type
_entity.pdbx_description
1 polymer ?
#
loop_
_entity_poly.entity_id
_entity_poly.type
_entity_poly.pdbx_seq_one_letter_code
_entity_poly.pdbx_strand_id
1 'polypeptide(L)'
;MAIMSRLILAATLVWLLVSLYFMLKPEVQKYRRRRGFASDWTSFQSDWKRLVLLCHGDEERARRLMHYEKRGNPGIDDREACQRASERYHRDNS
;
A
#
# COMPACT_ATOMS: atom_id res chain seq x y z
N MET A 1 53.61 -9.18 21.18
CA MET A 1 52.81 -8.39 20.21
C MET A 1 51.91 -9.26 19.30
N ALA A 2 51.46 -10.44 19.73
CA ALA A 2 50.62 -11.32 18.88
C ALA A 2 49.11 -11.17 19.11
N ILE A 3 48.70 -10.56 20.23
CA ILE A 3 47.30 -10.45 20.65
C ILE A 3 46.60 -9.30 19.89
N MET A 4 47.28 -8.16 19.70
CA MET A 4 46.71 -7.01 18.99
C MET A 4 46.38 -7.33 17.52
N SER A 5 47.20 -8.14 16.84
CA SER A 5 46.95 -8.55 15.45
C SER A 5 45.71 -9.44 15.30
N ARG A 6 45.38 -10.26 16.31
CA ARG A 6 44.20 -11.14 16.29
C ARG A 6 42.90 -10.36 16.49
N LEU A 7 42.93 -9.29 17.29
CA LEU A 7 41.77 -8.42 17.50
C LEU A 7 41.45 -7.60 16.25
N ILE A 8 42.48 -7.11 15.54
CA ILE A 8 42.29 -6.36 14.29
C ILE A 8 41.70 -7.26 13.20
N LEU A 9 42.22 -8.48 13.06
CA LEU A 9 41.68 -9.45 12.09
C LEU A 9 40.23 -9.85 12.41
N ALA A 10 39.88 -10.03 13.68
CA ALA A 10 38.51 -10.32 14.07
C ALA A 10 37.56 -9.16 13.74
N ALA A 11 37.99 -7.92 14.00
CA ALA A 11 37.19 -6.73 13.73
C ALA A 11 36.93 -6.53 12.23
N THR A 12 37.92 -6.75 11.37
CA THR A 12 37.74 -6.64 9.92
C THR A 12 36.85 -7.76 9.36
N LEU A 13 36.94 -8.97 9.91
CA LEU A 13 36.10 -10.10 9.50
C LEU A 13 34.63 -9.86 9.85
N VAL A 14 34.35 -9.33 11.06
CA VAL A 14 32.99 -8.94 11.46
C VAL A 14 32.46 -7.83 10.56
N TRP A 15 33.28 -6.82 10.25
CA TRP A 15 32.86 -5.72 9.37
C TRP A 15 32.55 -6.17 7.94
N LEU A 16 33.34 -7.12 7.41
CA LEU A 16 33.07 -7.76 6.12
C LEU A 16 31.77 -8.57 6.13
N LEU A 17 31.51 -9.33 7.20
CA LEU A 17 30.27 -10.10 7.32
C LEU A 17 29.03 -9.20 7.41
N VAL A 18 29.11 -8.07 8.13
CA VAL A 18 28.02 -7.08 8.21
C VAL A 18 27.78 -6.41 6.85
N SER A 19 28.86 -6.01 6.15
CA SER A 19 28.75 -5.44 4.80
C SER A 19 28.17 -6.44 3.80
N LEU A 20 28.60 -7.71 3.86
CA LEU A 20 28.08 -8.78 3.03
C LEU A 20 26.59 -9.06 3.32
N TYR A 21 26.20 -9.06 4.60
CA TYR A 21 24.79 -9.20 5.00
C TYR A 21 23.91 -8.08 4.46
N PHE A 22 24.39 -6.82 4.51
CA PHE A 22 23.68 -5.67 3.95
C PHE A 22 23.60 -5.73 2.41
N MET A 23 24.68 -6.15 1.74
CA MET A 23 24.71 -6.35 0.29
C MET A 23 23.83 -7.50 -0.20
N LEU A 24 23.56 -8.52 0.61
CA LEU A 24 22.65 -9.61 0.26
C LEU A 24 21.16 -9.25 0.39
N LYS A 25 20.81 -8.12 1.03
CA LYS A 25 19.42 -7.73 1.30
C LYS A 25 18.72 -6.70 0.38
N PRO A 26 19.15 -6.38 -0.85
CA PRO A 26 18.39 -5.44 -1.69
C PRO A 26 17.12 -6.04 -2.33
N GLU A 27 16.97 -7.36 -2.38
CA GLU A 27 15.90 -8.02 -3.17
C GLU A 27 14.55 -8.20 -2.43
N VAL A 28 14.54 -8.28 -1.09
CA VAL A 28 13.31 -8.64 -0.34
C VAL A 28 12.26 -7.52 -0.33
N GLN A 29 12.67 -6.26 -0.55
CA GLN A 29 11.75 -5.12 -0.65
C GLN A 29 10.99 -5.07 -1.98
N LYS A 30 11.57 -5.58 -3.07
CA LYS A 30 10.98 -5.51 -4.43
C LYS A 30 9.78 -6.45 -4.60
N TYR A 31 9.77 -7.58 -3.91
CA TYR A 31 8.67 -8.55 -3.98
C TYR A 31 7.48 -8.25 -3.04
N ARG A 32 7.68 -7.45 -1.98
CA ARG A 32 6.59 -7.02 -1.09
C ARG A 32 5.65 -6.02 -1.79
N ARG A 33 6.17 -5.24 -2.74
CA ARG A 33 5.40 -4.25 -3.49
C ARG A 33 4.47 -4.87 -4.54
N ARG A 34 4.79 -6.04 -5.09
CA ARG A 34 3.94 -6.72 -6.11
C ARG A 34 2.77 -7.52 -5.52
N ARG A 35 2.86 -7.96 -4.25
CA ARG A 35 1.73 -8.63 -3.57
C ARG A 35 0.70 -7.65 -3.01
N GLY A 36 1.05 -6.38 -2.79
CA GLY A 36 0.10 -5.33 -2.38
C GLY A 36 -0.87 -4.93 -3.49
N PHE A 37 -0.40 -4.80 -4.74
CA PHE A 37 -1.27 -4.41 -5.86
C PHE A 37 -2.46 -5.37 -6.09
N ALA A 38 -2.26 -6.68 -5.91
CA ALA A 38 -3.33 -7.66 -6.09
C ALA A 38 -4.38 -7.60 -4.96
N SER A 39 -3.95 -7.37 -3.71
CA SER A 39 -4.89 -7.15 -2.59
C SER A 39 -5.61 -5.81 -2.69
N ASP A 40 -4.91 -4.78 -3.17
CA ASP A 40 -5.49 -3.43 -3.31
C ASP A 40 -6.55 -3.41 -4.41
N TRP A 41 -6.29 -4.06 -5.55
CA TRP A 41 -7.24 -4.14 -6.66
C TRP A 41 -8.50 -4.96 -6.32
N THR A 42 -8.34 -6.06 -5.58
CA THR A 42 -9.49 -6.87 -5.13
C THR A 42 -10.33 -6.12 -4.09
N SER A 43 -9.71 -5.38 -3.17
CA SER A 43 -10.44 -4.54 -2.21
C SER A 43 -11.20 -3.38 -2.89
N PHE A 44 -10.58 -2.70 -3.86
CA PHE A 44 -11.26 -1.68 -4.65
C PHE A 44 -12.46 -2.25 -5.40
N GLN A 45 -12.32 -3.44 -6.00
CA GLN A 45 -13.41 -4.07 -6.73
C GLN A 45 -14.60 -4.42 -5.82
N SER A 46 -14.35 -4.85 -4.58
CA SER A 46 -15.43 -5.06 -3.61
C SER A 46 -16.11 -3.75 -3.18
N ASP A 47 -15.33 -2.70 -2.94
CA ASP A 47 -15.85 -1.39 -2.53
C ASP A 47 -16.68 -0.76 -3.67
N TRP A 48 -16.18 -0.85 -4.90
CA TRP A 48 -16.90 -0.39 -6.11
C TRP A 48 -18.22 -1.12 -6.29
N LYS A 49 -18.24 -2.46 -6.19
CA LYS A 49 -19.48 -3.24 -6.28
C LYS A 49 -20.48 -2.81 -5.21
N ARG A 50 -20.02 -2.55 -3.99
CA ARG A 50 -20.88 -2.06 -2.91
C ARG A 50 -21.48 -0.70 -3.25
N LEU A 51 -20.68 0.24 -3.76
CA LEU A 51 -21.16 1.57 -4.17
C LEU A 51 -22.19 1.49 -5.31
N VAL A 52 -21.95 0.62 -6.30
CA VAL A 52 -22.90 0.38 -7.40
C VAL A 52 -24.21 -0.23 -6.88
N LEU A 53 -24.13 -1.16 -5.93
CA LEU A 53 -25.33 -1.73 -5.28
C LEU A 53 -26.13 -0.67 -4.52
N LEU A 54 -25.46 0.25 -3.80
CA LEU A 54 -26.12 1.40 -3.17
C LEU A 54 -26.79 2.31 -4.21
N CYS A 55 -26.22 2.40 -5.41
CA CYS A 55 -26.81 3.12 -6.53
C CYS A 55 -27.86 2.31 -7.32
N HIS A 56 -28.36 1.19 -6.78
CA HIS A 56 -29.33 0.30 -7.45
C HIS A 56 -28.85 -0.24 -8.80
N GLY A 57 -27.54 -0.42 -8.97
CA GLY A 57 -26.93 -0.87 -10.22
C GLY A 57 -26.59 0.26 -11.20
N ASP A 58 -26.86 1.52 -10.88
CA ASP A 58 -26.48 2.66 -11.71
C ASP A 58 -24.99 3.00 -11.53
N GLU A 59 -24.16 2.46 -12.42
CA GLU A 59 -22.71 2.69 -12.42
C GLU A 59 -22.34 4.15 -12.70
N GLU A 60 -23.10 4.86 -13.53
CA GLU A 60 -22.83 6.27 -13.83
C GLU A 60 -23.08 7.14 -12.60
N ARG A 61 -24.13 6.84 -11.83
CA ARG A 61 -24.39 7.50 -10.55
C ARG A 61 -23.28 7.21 -9.54
N ALA A 62 -22.85 5.95 -9.41
CA ALA A 62 -21.73 5.59 -8.55
C ALA A 62 -20.44 6.35 -8.93
N ARG A 63 -20.15 6.47 -10.23
CA ARG A 63 -18.99 7.19 -10.74
C ARG A 63 -19.06 8.69 -10.44
N ARG A 64 -20.24 9.31 -10.58
CA ARG A 64 -20.45 10.73 -10.22
C ARG A 64 -20.19 10.98 -8.72
N LEU A 65 -20.66 10.09 -7.84
CA LEU A 65 -20.41 10.19 -6.41
C LEU A 65 -18.91 10.11 -6.09
N MET A 66 -18.20 9.16 -6.70
CA MET A 66 -16.75 9.04 -6.53
C MET A 66 -16.00 10.27 -7.03
N HIS A 67 -16.36 10.80 -8.21
CA HIS A 67 -15.76 12.03 -8.75
C HIS A 67 -16.01 13.25 -7.86
N TYR A 68 -17.20 13.35 -7.26
CA TYR A 68 -17.52 14.41 -6.33
C TYR A 68 -16.58 14.40 -5.11
N GLU A 69 -16.31 13.22 -4.53
CA GLU A 69 -15.37 13.09 -3.42
C GLU A 69 -13.93 13.44 -3.81
N LYS A 70 -13.48 12.99 -5.00
CA LYS A 70 -12.13 13.35 -5.52
C LYS A 70 -12.00 14.84 -5.81
N ARG A 71 -13.07 15.51 -6.23
CA ARG A 71 -13.08 16.96 -6.46
C ARG A 71 -13.01 17.73 -5.14
N GLY A 72 -13.69 17.25 -4.09
CA GLY A 72 -13.63 17.85 -2.75
C GLY A 72 -12.33 17.56 -2.01
N ASN A 73 -11.63 16.47 -2.36
CA ASN A 73 -10.43 16.00 -1.68
C ASN A 73 -9.34 15.64 -2.71
N PRO A 74 -8.61 16.63 -3.25
CA PRO A 74 -7.57 16.35 -4.22
C PRO A 74 -6.45 15.50 -3.60
N GLY A 75 -6.09 14.40 -4.28
CA GLY A 75 -5.00 13.51 -3.86
C GLY A 75 -5.46 12.20 -3.19
N ILE A 76 -6.75 12.01 -2.94
CA ILE A 76 -7.27 10.72 -2.48
C ILE A 76 -7.26 9.69 -3.62
N ASP A 77 -7.01 8.43 -3.28
CA ASP A 77 -7.07 7.33 -4.24
C ASP A 77 -8.53 6.92 -4.55
N ASP A 78 -8.71 6.08 -5.58
CA ASP A 78 -10.05 5.64 -6.01
C ASP A 78 -10.77 4.81 -4.93
N ARG A 79 -10.03 4.09 -4.10
CA ARG A 79 -10.58 3.26 -3.03
C ARG A 79 -11.13 4.14 -1.90
N GLU A 80 -10.35 5.10 -1.45
CA GLU A 80 -10.74 6.10 -0.45
C GLU A 80 -11.92 6.94 -0.94
N ALA A 81 -11.92 7.32 -2.23
CA ALA A 81 -13.04 8.02 -2.84
C ALA A 81 -14.33 7.16 -2.83
N CYS A 82 -14.22 5.87 -3.17
CA CYS A 82 -15.35 4.94 -3.17
C CYS A 82 -15.91 4.70 -1.75
N GLN A 83 -15.01 4.57 -0.77
CA GLN A 83 -15.38 4.40 0.63
C GLN A 83 -16.11 5.65 1.17
N ARG A 84 -15.54 6.85 0.97
CA ARG A 84 -16.16 8.11 1.39
C ARG A 84 -17.51 8.35 0.72
N ALA A 85 -17.63 8.03 -0.57
CA ALA A 85 -18.90 8.11 -1.29
C ALA A 85 -19.97 7.19 -0.68
N SER A 86 -19.59 5.96 -0.31
CA SER A 86 -20.49 5.00 0.34
C SER A 86 -20.92 5.43 1.74
N GLU A 87 -19.99 5.99 2.53
CA GLU A 87 -20.25 6.53 3.86
C GLU A 87 -21.17 7.76 3.81
N ARG A 88 -20.95 8.66 2.85
CA ARG A 88 -21.86 9.80 2.63
C ARG A 88 -23.25 9.31 2.23
N TYR A 89 -23.33 8.37 1.29
CA TYR A 89 -24.62 7.82 0.86
C TYR A 89 -25.41 7.22 2.04
N HIS A 90 -24.76 6.46 2.93
CA HIS A 90 -25.43 5.94 4.12
C HIS A 90 -25.92 7.06 5.04
N ARG A 91 -25.08 8.08 5.29
CA ARG A 91 -25.42 9.22 6.14
C ARG A 91 -26.60 10.03 5.60
N ASP A 92 -26.70 10.17 4.29
CA ASP A 92 -27.75 10.96 3.64
C ASP A 92 -29.08 10.19 3.54
N ASN A 93 -29.06 8.85 3.67
CA ASN A 93 -30.23 7.97 3.55
C ASN A 93 -30.60 7.28 4.89
N SER A 94 -29.89 7.57 5.98
CA SER A 94 -30.19 7.13 7.35
C SER A 94 -31.00 8.19 8.10
#